data_AF-R5B8D2-F1
#
_entry.id   AF-R5B8D2-F1
#
_cell.length_a   1.000
_cell.length_b   1.000
_cell.length_c   1.000
_cell.angle_alpha   90.00
_cell.angle_beta   90.00
_cell.angle_gamma   90.00
#
_symmetry.space_group_name_H-M   'P 1'
#
loop_
_entity.id
_entity.type
_entity.pdbx_description
1 polymer ?
#
loop_
_entity_poly.entity_id
_entity_poly.type
_entity_poly.pdbx_seq_one_letter_code
_entity_poly.pdbx_strand_id
1 'polypeptide(L)'
;MISRKAILAKTHYGTGIYSHILRQFYPGETVMKISGCDCGIFRNPFADGSETLHVWTEKIHQEEKLSDEIARHKDQFDAIPEGDCFDFAKLYWKKDGQDLLIVINEDLYLHLEDGYSPYDRYAAPVNPLPSFSFFKAPVTNKTPHKSITLLDAWNYVTGHYSQAETEKLRSIEDKNTRRNYMASHFAYCTFSGVFSEQANDKLVEHSRYLCLDFDHVQDLEALKRTLLDDPYFETELMFRSPSDDGLKWIVKINTALMPHSEYFRSVSNYQVKTYGIEPDKSGKDVSRACFLPFEPEAYLNPEIR
;
A
#
# COMPACT_ATOMS: atom_id res chain seq x y z
N MET A 1 -4.57 -6.84 20.06
CA MET A 1 -5.43 -7.77 20.85
C MET A 1 -6.18 -8.67 19.87
N ILE A 2 -6.07 -9.99 19.99
CA ILE A 2 -6.66 -10.94 19.02
C ILE A 2 -8.19 -10.95 19.21
N SER A 3 -8.95 -10.84 18.11
CA SER A 3 -10.41 -10.86 18.13
C SER A 3 -10.99 -12.16 17.54
N ARG A 4 -12.18 -12.57 18.00
CA ARG A 4 -12.92 -13.71 17.40
C ARG A 4 -13.13 -13.52 15.90
N LYS A 5 -13.44 -12.29 15.46
CA LYS A 5 -13.61 -11.94 14.04
C LYS A 5 -12.35 -12.21 13.22
N ALA A 6 -11.18 -11.83 13.73
CA ALA A 6 -9.90 -12.05 13.02
C ALA A 6 -9.58 -13.55 12.87
N ILE A 7 -9.89 -14.37 13.88
CA ILE A 7 -9.74 -15.83 13.82
C ILE A 7 -10.69 -16.42 12.78
N LEU A 8 -11.97 -16.06 12.79
CA LEU A 8 -12.95 -16.58 11.83
C LEU A 8 -12.54 -16.28 10.38
N ALA A 9 -12.04 -15.07 10.11
CA ALA A 9 -11.56 -14.65 8.79
C ALA A 9 -10.37 -15.49 8.28
N LYS A 10 -9.52 -16.03 9.17
CA LYS A 10 -8.35 -16.85 8.80
C LYS A 10 -8.60 -18.35 8.86
N THR A 11 -9.72 -18.79 9.42
CA THR A 11 -10.00 -20.21 9.68
C THR A 11 -11.20 -20.73 8.88
N HIS A 12 -11.54 -20.06 7.78
CA HIS A 12 -12.72 -20.39 6.97
C HIS A 12 -13.98 -20.49 7.86
N TYR A 13 -14.27 -19.37 8.53
CA TYR A 13 -15.39 -19.21 9.45
C TYR A 13 -15.36 -20.15 10.66
N GLY A 14 -14.19 -20.72 10.99
CA GLY A 14 -14.02 -21.61 12.15
C GLY A 14 -13.96 -23.11 11.79
N THR A 15 -14.27 -23.52 10.56
CA THR A 15 -14.11 -24.92 10.11
C THR A 15 -12.64 -25.38 10.21
N GLY A 16 -11.69 -24.46 10.00
CA GLY A 16 -10.27 -24.70 10.19
C GLY A 16 -9.91 -25.13 11.62
N ILE A 17 -10.61 -24.60 12.64
CA ILE A 17 -10.42 -24.97 14.05
C ILE A 17 -10.83 -26.42 14.29
N TYR A 18 -12.02 -26.81 13.84
CA TYR A 18 -12.47 -28.22 13.92
C TYR A 18 -11.47 -29.16 13.25
N SER A 19 -11.09 -28.85 12.00
CA SER A 19 -10.16 -29.70 11.26
C SER A 19 -8.78 -29.82 11.93
N HIS A 20 -8.29 -28.75 12.55
CA HIS A 20 -7.04 -28.77 13.29
C HIS A 20 -7.14 -29.69 14.51
N ILE A 21 -8.17 -29.52 15.34
CA ILE A 21 -8.38 -30.32 16.55
C ILE A 21 -8.53 -31.81 16.19
N LEU A 22 -9.37 -32.13 15.20
CA LEU A 22 -9.60 -33.52 14.79
C LEU A 22 -8.31 -34.21 14.32
N ARG A 23 -7.40 -33.49 13.64
CA ARG A 23 -6.09 -34.03 13.23
C ARG A 23 -5.18 -34.40 14.40
N GLN A 24 -5.37 -33.79 15.57
CA GLN A 24 -4.59 -34.14 16.77
C GLN A 24 -5.02 -35.50 17.33
N PHE A 25 -6.28 -35.89 17.15
CA PHE A 25 -6.80 -37.20 17.57
C PHE A 25 -6.66 -38.28 16.50
N TYR A 26 -6.73 -37.90 15.22
CA TYR A 26 -6.70 -38.81 14.07
C TYR A 26 -5.61 -38.41 13.06
N PRO A 27 -4.31 -38.54 13.42
CA PRO A 27 -3.21 -38.11 12.57
C PRO A 27 -3.12 -38.97 11.29
N GLY A 28 -2.94 -38.32 10.14
CA GLY A 28 -2.79 -38.99 8.84
C GLY A 28 -4.10 -39.38 8.15
N GLU A 29 -5.25 -39.17 8.79
CA GLU A 29 -6.58 -39.42 8.22
C GLU A 29 -7.18 -38.16 7.58
N THR A 30 -8.12 -38.35 6.65
CA THR A 30 -8.99 -37.26 6.19
C THR A 30 -10.10 -37.05 7.23
N VAL A 31 -9.90 -36.09 8.13
CA VAL A 31 -10.81 -35.87 9.27
C VAL A 31 -12.07 -35.08 8.97
N MET A 32 -12.07 -34.31 7.88
CA MET A 32 -13.17 -33.41 7.52
C MET A 32 -13.13 -33.09 6.02
N LYS A 33 -14.30 -32.96 5.39
CA LYS A 33 -14.46 -32.37 4.06
C LYS A 33 -15.35 -31.14 4.18
N ILE A 34 -14.92 -30.01 3.61
CA ILE A 34 -15.70 -28.76 3.62
C ILE A 34 -16.44 -28.68 2.28
N SER A 35 -17.78 -28.59 2.32
CA SER A 35 -18.63 -28.60 1.13
C SER A 35 -19.85 -27.68 1.31
N GLY A 36 -19.80 -26.47 0.74
CA GLY A 36 -20.89 -25.51 0.91
C GLY A 36 -21.12 -25.18 2.38
N CYS A 37 -22.39 -24.98 2.79
CA CYS A 37 -22.75 -24.62 4.16
C CYS A 37 -22.85 -25.82 5.12
N ASP A 38 -22.98 -27.05 4.61
CA ASP A 38 -23.09 -28.27 5.44
C ASP A 38 -21.85 -29.14 5.22
N CYS A 39 -21.00 -29.24 6.23
CA CYS A 39 -19.78 -30.03 6.12
C CYS A 39 -20.04 -31.52 6.35
N GLY A 40 -21.15 -31.89 7.01
CA GLY A 40 -21.49 -33.28 7.31
C GLY A 40 -21.01 -33.77 8.68
N ILE A 41 -21.08 -35.08 8.89
CA ILE A 41 -20.85 -35.74 10.19
C ILE A 41 -19.47 -36.39 10.21
N PHE A 42 -18.76 -36.23 11.32
CA PHE A 42 -17.39 -36.69 11.50
C PHE A 42 -17.19 -37.38 12.85
N ARG A 43 -16.02 -38.02 13.01
CA ARG A 43 -15.63 -38.65 14.28
C ARG A 43 -15.49 -37.61 15.39
N ASN A 44 -16.21 -37.81 16.49
CA ASN A 44 -16.15 -36.96 17.67
C ASN A 44 -15.11 -37.50 18.66
N PRO A 45 -13.96 -36.83 18.86
CA PRO A 45 -12.96 -37.26 19.83
C PRO A 45 -13.45 -37.20 21.29
N PHE A 46 -14.55 -36.50 21.54
CA PHE A 46 -15.20 -36.42 22.85
C PHE A 46 -16.35 -37.42 23.03
N ALA A 47 -16.59 -38.30 22.04
CA ALA A 47 -17.57 -39.39 22.09
C ALA A 47 -16.93 -40.73 21.66
N ASP A 48 -15.79 -41.06 22.27
CA ASP A 48 -14.99 -42.27 22.01
C ASP A 48 -14.59 -42.46 20.52
N GLY A 49 -14.61 -41.39 19.75
CA GLY A 49 -14.31 -41.39 18.32
C GLY A 49 -15.41 -41.91 17.42
N SER A 50 -16.66 -41.94 17.90
CA SER A 50 -17.86 -42.26 17.12
C SER A 50 -18.16 -41.18 16.07
N GLU A 51 -18.72 -41.54 14.91
CA GLU A 51 -19.11 -40.58 13.85
C GLU A 51 -20.42 -39.85 14.20
N THR A 52 -20.32 -38.85 15.08
CA THR A 52 -21.47 -38.18 15.68
C THR A 52 -21.39 -36.66 15.63
N LEU A 53 -20.24 -36.08 15.27
CA LEU A 53 -20.02 -34.64 15.22
C LEU A 53 -20.50 -34.05 13.89
N HIS A 54 -21.69 -33.48 13.84
CA HIS A 54 -22.17 -32.72 12.68
C HIS A 54 -21.63 -31.29 12.72
N VAL A 55 -21.06 -30.80 11.61
CA VAL A 55 -20.54 -29.43 11.49
C VAL A 55 -21.14 -28.71 10.27
N TRP A 56 -21.57 -27.46 10.45
CA TRP A 56 -22.08 -26.59 9.37
C TRP A 56 -21.62 -25.14 9.56
N THR A 57 -21.74 -24.31 8.53
CA THR A 57 -21.53 -22.86 8.60
C THR A 57 -22.85 -22.11 8.41
N GLU A 58 -23.02 -21.01 9.14
CA GLU A 58 -24.19 -20.13 9.01
C GLU A 58 -23.83 -18.66 9.22
N LYS A 59 -24.70 -17.77 8.75
CA LYS A 59 -24.59 -16.32 8.99
C LYS A 59 -24.78 -16.01 10.47
N ILE A 60 -23.95 -15.11 10.99
CA ILE A 60 -24.09 -14.59 12.35
C ILE A 60 -25.39 -13.76 12.47
N HIS A 61 -25.72 -12.96 11.45
CA HIS A 61 -26.98 -12.22 11.34
C HIS A 61 -27.78 -12.73 10.12
N GLN A 62 -28.81 -13.55 10.36
CA GLN A 62 -29.57 -14.22 9.29
C GLN A 62 -30.36 -13.23 8.42
N GLU A 63 -30.73 -12.09 8.98
CA GLU A 63 -31.50 -11.02 8.36
C GLU A 63 -30.67 -10.16 7.38
N GLU A 64 -29.34 -10.22 7.44
CA GLU A 64 -28.47 -9.40 6.60
C GLU A 64 -28.15 -10.08 5.26
N LYS A 65 -28.20 -9.31 4.16
CA LYS A 65 -27.81 -9.82 2.82
C LYS A 65 -26.35 -10.26 2.78
N LEU A 66 -25.47 -9.49 3.42
CA LEU A 66 -24.05 -9.80 3.63
C LEU A 66 -23.80 -9.82 5.13
N SER A 67 -23.48 -10.99 5.69
CA SER A 67 -23.14 -11.15 7.10
C SER A 67 -21.89 -11.99 7.22
N ASP A 68 -21.10 -11.75 8.27
CA ASP A 68 -20.01 -12.65 8.64
C ASP A 68 -20.59 -14.05 8.96
N GLU A 69 -19.85 -15.12 8.66
CA GLU A 69 -20.27 -16.50 8.91
C GLU A 69 -19.49 -17.13 10.08
N ILE A 70 -20.09 -18.14 10.71
CA ILE A 70 -19.48 -18.93 11.78
C ILE A 70 -19.83 -20.42 11.64
N ALA A 71 -18.86 -21.28 11.95
CA ALA A 71 -19.01 -22.72 11.99
C ALA A 71 -19.55 -23.18 13.35
N ARG A 72 -20.57 -24.03 13.30
CA ARG A 72 -21.23 -24.63 14.46
C ARG A 72 -21.16 -26.15 14.42
N HIS A 73 -21.40 -26.75 15.56
CA HIS A 73 -21.50 -28.20 15.68
C HIS A 73 -22.66 -28.64 16.55
N LYS A 74 -23.10 -29.87 16.28
CA LYS A 74 -24.03 -30.62 17.12
C LYS A 74 -23.58 -32.08 17.17
N ASP A 75 -23.60 -32.66 18.36
CA ASP A 75 -23.43 -34.10 18.51
C ASP A 75 -24.77 -34.82 18.37
N GLN A 76 -24.81 -35.92 17.61
CA GLN A 76 -26.05 -36.67 17.38
C GLN A 76 -26.62 -37.32 18.64
N PHE A 77 -25.80 -37.56 19.66
CA PHE A 77 -26.20 -38.23 20.90
C PHE A 77 -25.93 -37.36 22.13
N ASP A 78 -25.76 -36.05 21.93
CA ASP A 78 -25.53 -35.05 22.97
C ASP A 78 -24.31 -35.36 23.88
N ALA A 79 -23.29 -36.05 23.34
CA ALA A 79 -22.03 -36.31 24.06
C ALA A 79 -21.26 -35.02 24.37
N ILE A 80 -21.45 -33.98 23.55
CA ILE A 80 -21.02 -32.61 23.81
C ILE A 80 -22.17 -31.64 23.52
N PRO A 81 -22.27 -30.50 24.22
CA PRO A 81 -23.29 -29.50 23.96
C PRO A 81 -23.19 -28.94 22.54
N GLU A 82 -24.33 -28.58 21.95
CA GLU A 82 -24.37 -27.80 20.70
C GLU A 82 -23.67 -26.45 20.90
N GLY A 83 -22.82 -26.05 19.96
CA GLY A 83 -21.98 -24.86 20.12
C GLY A 83 -21.30 -24.40 18.85
N ASP A 84 -20.48 -23.34 18.97
CA ASP A 84 -19.67 -22.82 17.87
C ASP A 84 -18.23 -23.37 17.88
N CYS A 85 -17.45 -22.99 16.87
CA CYS A 85 -16.05 -23.42 16.75
C CYS A 85 -15.17 -23.07 17.96
N PHE A 86 -15.49 -21.98 18.68
CA PHE A 86 -14.78 -21.62 19.90
C PHE A 86 -15.22 -22.49 21.07
N ASP A 87 -16.50 -22.86 21.18
CA ASP A 87 -16.96 -23.80 22.20
C ASP A 87 -16.29 -25.16 22.05
N PHE A 88 -16.16 -25.66 20.82
CA PHE A 88 -15.41 -26.88 20.54
C PHE A 88 -13.92 -26.73 20.88
N ALA A 89 -13.32 -25.58 20.59
CA ALA A 89 -11.95 -25.26 20.98
C ALA A 89 -11.74 -25.24 22.50
N LYS A 90 -12.73 -24.76 23.27
CA LYS A 90 -12.68 -24.79 24.75
C LYS A 90 -12.60 -26.22 25.28
N LEU A 91 -13.32 -27.16 24.68
CA LEU A 91 -13.28 -28.58 25.08
C LEU A 91 -11.88 -29.18 24.90
N TYR A 92 -11.19 -28.81 23.81
CA TYR A 92 -9.85 -29.30 23.50
C TYR A 92 -8.75 -28.62 24.32
N TRP A 93 -8.61 -27.30 24.21
CA TRP A 93 -7.51 -26.55 24.85
C TRP A 93 -7.77 -26.22 26.32
N LYS A 94 -9.00 -26.38 26.82
CA LYS A 94 -9.40 -26.08 28.22
C LYS A 94 -9.07 -24.65 28.66
N LYS A 95 -9.19 -23.70 27.73
CA LYS A 95 -8.98 -22.25 27.91
C LYS A 95 -10.25 -21.49 27.53
N ASP A 96 -10.41 -20.27 28.01
CA ASP A 96 -11.53 -19.37 27.66
C ASP A 96 -11.03 -17.93 27.46
N GLY A 97 -11.89 -17.05 26.96
CA GLY A 97 -11.61 -15.63 26.76
C GLY A 97 -10.40 -15.41 25.88
N GLN A 98 -9.54 -14.47 26.27
CA GLN A 98 -8.37 -14.09 25.46
C GLN A 98 -7.32 -15.21 25.37
N ASP A 99 -7.17 -16.02 26.42
CA ASP A 99 -6.21 -17.13 26.44
C ASP A 99 -6.55 -18.20 25.40
N LEU A 100 -7.85 -18.41 25.16
CA LEU A 100 -8.32 -19.28 24.08
C LEU A 100 -7.96 -18.69 22.70
N LEU A 101 -8.14 -17.39 22.51
CA LEU A 101 -7.82 -16.75 21.23
C LEU A 101 -6.31 -16.75 20.95
N ILE A 102 -5.48 -16.60 22.00
CA ILE A 102 -4.02 -16.67 21.91
C ILE A 102 -3.59 -18.10 21.52
N VAL A 103 -4.08 -19.13 22.20
CA VAL A 103 -3.67 -20.51 21.87
C VAL A 103 -4.12 -20.93 20.47
N ILE A 104 -5.32 -20.52 20.04
CA ILE A 104 -5.80 -20.79 18.67
C ILE A 104 -4.88 -20.09 17.65
N ASN A 105 -4.48 -18.85 17.93
CA ASN A 105 -3.58 -18.10 17.07
C ASN A 105 -2.20 -18.76 16.93
N GLU A 106 -1.66 -19.26 18.04
CA GLU A 106 -0.35 -19.92 18.10
C GLU A 106 -0.37 -21.30 17.43
N ASP A 107 -1.31 -22.18 17.81
CA ASP A 107 -1.34 -23.58 17.34
C ASP A 107 -1.75 -23.70 15.87
N LEU A 108 -2.61 -22.80 15.39
CA LEU A 108 -3.00 -22.77 13.97
C LEU A 108 -2.07 -21.88 13.14
N TYR A 109 -1.05 -21.25 13.76
CA TYR A 109 -0.15 -20.33 13.08
C TYR A 109 -0.93 -19.26 12.29
N LEU A 110 -1.94 -18.65 12.93
CA LEU A 110 -2.79 -17.64 12.29
C LEU A 110 -2.11 -16.28 12.23
N HIS A 111 -1.20 -16.05 13.17
CA HIS A 111 -0.37 -14.88 13.29
C HIS A 111 -1.15 -13.56 13.22
N LEU A 112 -2.07 -13.42 14.16
CA LEU A 112 -2.94 -12.28 14.37
C LEU A 112 -2.34 -11.25 15.35
N GLU A 113 -1.03 -11.36 15.57
CA GLU A 113 -0.23 -10.35 16.26
C GLU A 113 -0.15 -9.09 15.38
N ASP A 114 -0.18 -7.92 16.01
CA ASP A 114 -0.10 -6.65 15.28
C ASP A 114 1.17 -6.62 14.42
N GLY A 115 0.99 -6.58 13.10
CA GLY A 115 2.09 -6.48 12.13
C GLY A 115 2.54 -7.80 11.47
N TYR A 116 1.84 -8.92 11.66
CA TYR A 116 2.17 -10.15 10.93
C TYR A 116 1.30 -10.36 9.67
N SER A 117 1.94 -10.48 8.51
CA SER A 117 1.32 -11.00 7.28
C SER A 117 2.03 -12.29 6.84
N PRO A 118 1.33 -13.42 6.66
CA PRO A 118 1.92 -14.64 6.11
C PRO A 118 2.39 -14.47 4.65
N TYR A 119 1.97 -13.40 3.98
CA TYR A 119 2.43 -13.03 2.65
C TYR A 119 3.77 -12.28 2.66
N ASP A 120 4.30 -11.91 3.83
CA ASP A 120 5.64 -11.30 3.93
C ASP A 120 6.78 -12.32 3.75
N ARG A 121 6.51 -13.63 3.87
CA ARG A 121 7.55 -14.68 3.73
C ARG A 121 7.72 -15.24 2.31
N TYR A 122 6.80 -14.91 1.40
CA TYR A 122 6.93 -15.18 -0.05
C TYR A 122 6.64 -13.92 -0.88
N ALA A 123 6.92 -12.75 -0.32
CA ALA A 123 7.26 -11.64 -1.17
C ALA A 123 8.50 -12.04 -1.98
N ALA A 124 8.36 -12.20 -3.30
CA ALA A 124 9.42 -11.76 -4.20
C ALA A 124 9.92 -10.43 -3.62
N PRO A 125 11.22 -10.25 -3.35
CA PRO A 125 11.72 -9.20 -2.47
C PRO A 125 10.93 -7.94 -2.74
N VAL A 126 10.06 -7.53 -1.80
CA VAL A 126 9.43 -6.22 -1.92
C VAL A 126 10.62 -5.31 -1.79
N ASN A 127 11.18 -4.92 -2.93
CA ASN A 127 12.08 -3.79 -2.94
C ASN A 127 11.26 -2.70 -2.27
N PRO A 128 11.71 -2.18 -1.11
CA PRO A 128 11.00 -1.07 -0.49
C PRO A 128 10.75 -0.04 -1.59
N LEU A 129 9.52 0.50 -1.66
CA LEU A 129 9.16 1.48 -2.69
C LEU A 129 10.31 2.47 -2.84
N PRO A 130 10.82 2.70 -4.07
CA PRO A 130 12.01 3.51 -4.23
C PRO A 130 11.82 4.86 -3.54
N SER A 131 12.80 5.21 -2.71
CA SER A 131 12.74 6.41 -1.88
C SER A 131 13.62 7.52 -2.46
N PHE A 132 13.34 8.74 -2.03
CA PHE A 132 14.10 9.92 -2.44
C PHE A 132 14.13 10.96 -1.32
N SER A 133 15.10 11.87 -1.37
CA SER A 133 15.29 12.88 -0.34
C SER A 133 14.21 13.96 -0.37
N PHE A 134 13.65 14.25 0.81
CA PHE A 134 12.76 15.37 1.10
C PHE A 134 13.51 16.44 1.90
N PHE A 135 13.29 17.71 1.56
CA PHE A 135 13.94 18.87 2.14
C PHE A 135 12.88 19.86 2.61
N LYS A 136 13.05 20.38 3.82
CA LYS A 136 12.23 21.49 4.32
C LYS A 136 12.66 22.78 3.63
N ALA A 137 11.70 23.69 3.41
CA ALA A 137 11.98 25.06 2.99
C ALA A 137 13.02 25.72 3.91
N PRO A 138 13.82 26.68 3.41
CA PRO A 138 13.88 27.18 2.02
C PRO A 138 14.66 26.25 1.07
N VAL A 139 14.67 26.54 -0.23
CA VAL A 139 15.45 25.79 -1.25
C VAL A 139 16.98 25.86 -1.01
N THR A 140 17.44 26.79 -0.19
CA THR A 140 18.85 26.87 0.23
C THR A 140 19.20 25.83 1.30
N ASN A 141 18.20 25.17 1.92
CA ASN A 141 18.41 24.06 2.84
C ASN A 141 18.73 22.77 2.08
N LYS A 142 20.01 22.57 1.78
CA LYS A 142 20.50 21.41 1.02
C LYS A 142 20.66 20.13 1.84
N THR A 143 20.30 20.13 3.13
CA THR A 143 20.41 18.94 3.99
C THR A 143 19.09 18.17 3.97
N PRO A 144 19.08 16.90 3.53
CA PRO A 144 17.87 16.08 3.54
C PRO A 144 17.27 15.99 4.94
N HIS A 145 15.97 16.21 5.05
CA HIS A 145 15.25 16.05 6.31
C HIS A 145 14.89 14.59 6.58
N LYS A 146 14.45 13.87 5.53
CA LYS A 146 14.15 12.43 5.55
C LYS A 146 14.10 11.88 4.12
N SER A 147 14.16 10.57 3.97
CA SER A 147 13.77 9.90 2.72
C SER A 147 12.27 9.61 2.74
N ILE A 148 11.60 9.79 1.60
CA ILE A 148 10.17 9.56 1.43
C ILE A 148 9.90 8.77 0.14
N THR A 149 8.70 8.20 0.03
CA THR A 149 8.20 7.50 -1.16
C THR A 149 7.32 8.40 -2.04
N LEU A 150 6.90 7.93 -3.22
CA LEU A 150 5.89 8.63 -4.02
C LEU A 150 4.54 8.75 -3.30
N LEU A 151 4.14 7.74 -2.50
CA LEU A 151 2.93 7.79 -1.70
C LEU A 151 3.00 8.92 -0.65
N ASP A 152 4.14 9.06 0.03
CA ASP A 152 4.37 10.15 0.97
C ASP A 152 4.32 11.53 0.29
N ALA A 153 4.95 11.66 -0.88
CA ALA A 153 4.94 12.90 -1.66
C ALA A 153 3.52 13.25 -2.14
N TRP A 154 2.76 12.25 -2.58
CA TRP A 154 1.36 12.42 -2.97
C TRP A 154 0.47 12.82 -1.79
N ASN A 155 0.63 12.19 -0.63
CA ASN A 155 -0.07 12.58 0.61
C ASN A 155 0.29 14.01 1.04
N TYR A 156 1.55 14.43 0.85
CA TYR A 156 1.97 15.81 1.12
C TYR A 156 1.29 16.81 0.19
N VAL A 157 1.29 16.51 -1.13
CA VAL A 157 0.77 17.40 -2.16
C VAL A 157 -0.76 17.49 -2.15
N THR A 158 -1.46 16.38 -1.90
CA THR A 158 -2.93 16.36 -1.79
C THR A 158 -3.45 16.78 -0.42
N GLY A 159 -2.60 16.69 0.62
CA GLY A 159 -2.91 17.16 1.96
C GLY A 159 -2.70 18.67 2.15
N HIS A 160 -3.22 19.23 3.24
CA HIS A 160 -3.22 20.68 3.50
C HIS A 160 -1.85 21.27 3.91
N TYR A 161 -0.74 20.52 3.77
CA TYR A 161 0.58 20.89 4.32
C TYR A 161 1.18 22.16 3.73
N SER A 162 0.91 22.45 2.46
CA SER A 162 1.42 23.63 1.75
C SER A 162 0.30 24.48 1.14
N GLN A 163 -0.94 24.31 1.63
CA GLN A 163 -2.11 24.97 1.08
C GLN A 163 -2.00 26.50 1.20
N ALA A 164 -1.70 27.01 2.40
CA ALA A 164 -1.59 28.45 2.64
C ALA A 164 -0.47 29.07 1.80
N GLU A 165 0.67 28.39 1.68
CA GLU A 165 1.80 28.83 0.87
C GLU A 165 1.47 28.83 -0.63
N THR A 166 0.73 27.82 -1.10
CA THR A 166 0.28 27.70 -2.50
C THR A 166 -0.73 28.78 -2.86
N GLU A 167 -1.75 28.98 -2.04
CA GLU A 167 -2.73 30.06 -2.21
C GLU A 167 -2.06 31.43 -2.21
N LYS A 168 -1.12 31.66 -1.27
CA LYS A 168 -0.36 32.90 -1.22
C LYS A 168 0.50 33.09 -2.46
N LEU A 169 1.23 32.06 -2.90
CA LEU A 169 2.07 32.11 -4.10
C LEU A 169 1.25 32.49 -5.34
N ARG A 170 0.07 31.88 -5.52
CA ARG A 170 -0.83 32.12 -6.66
C ARG A 170 -1.44 33.52 -6.65
N SER A 171 -1.51 34.18 -5.49
CA SER A 171 -1.92 35.59 -5.37
C SER A 171 -0.85 36.61 -5.78
N ILE A 172 0.41 36.19 -5.99
CA ILE A 172 1.52 37.11 -6.31
C ILE A 172 1.64 37.28 -7.83
N GLU A 173 1.31 38.47 -8.31
CA GLU A 173 1.40 38.81 -9.74
C GLU A 173 2.85 38.91 -10.24
N ASP A 174 3.68 39.69 -9.55
CA ASP A 174 5.07 39.94 -9.94
C ASP A 174 5.89 38.64 -9.97
N LYS A 175 6.48 38.35 -11.14
CA LYS A 175 7.20 37.09 -11.41
C LYS A 175 8.41 36.90 -10.49
N ASN A 176 9.14 37.97 -10.18
CA ASN A 176 10.33 37.89 -9.33
C ASN A 176 9.96 37.65 -7.87
N THR A 177 8.96 38.36 -7.36
CA THR A 177 8.41 38.18 -6.02
C THR A 177 7.86 36.78 -5.84
N ARG A 178 7.11 36.27 -6.83
CA ARG A 178 6.56 34.91 -6.82
C ARG A 178 7.68 33.85 -6.79
N ARG A 179 8.71 34.00 -7.63
CA ARG A 179 9.88 33.11 -7.63
C ARG A 179 10.61 33.11 -6.28
N ASN A 180 10.84 34.28 -5.69
CA ASN A 180 11.51 34.41 -4.39
C ASN A 180 10.68 33.83 -3.25
N TYR A 181 9.35 34.02 -3.29
CA TYR A 181 8.43 33.44 -2.34
C TYR A 181 8.48 31.90 -2.41
N MET A 182 8.39 31.34 -3.62
CA MET A 182 8.47 29.90 -3.85
C MET A 182 9.78 29.32 -3.29
N ALA A 183 10.91 29.94 -3.63
CA ALA A 183 12.23 29.51 -3.16
C ALA A 183 12.38 29.55 -1.63
N SER A 184 11.63 30.42 -0.94
CA SER A 184 11.77 30.61 0.51
C SER A 184 10.79 29.76 1.34
N HIS A 185 9.62 29.40 0.79
CA HIS A 185 8.52 28.83 1.57
C HIS A 185 8.17 27.38 1.22
N PHE A 186 8.59 26.88 0.05
CA PHE A 186 8.18 25.54 -0.38
C PHE A 186 9.22 24.49 0.03
N ALA A 187 8.72 23.41 0.63
CA ALA A 187 9.46 22.17 0.71
C ALA A 187 9.66 21.60 -0.70
N TYR A 188 10.68 20.76 -0.85
CA TYR A 188 11.01 20.16 -2.14
C TYR A 188 11.56 18.75 -1.94
N CYS A 189 11.56 17.98 -3.03
CA CYS A 189 12.22 16.69 -3.08
C CYS A 189 13.17 16.61 -4.28
N THR A 190 14.04 15.61 -4.26
CA THR A 190 14.88 15.20 -5.39
C THR A 190 14.42 13.84 -5.88
N PHE A 191 13.34 13.80 -6.66
CA PHE A 191 12.66 12.54 -7.04
C PHE A 191 13.61 11.44 -7.53
N SER A 192 14.73 11.79 -8.14
CA SER A 192 15.71 10.85 -8.71
C SER A 192 16.57 10.09 -7.71
N GLY A 193 16.53 10.42 -6.41
CA GLY A 193 17.26 9.60 -5.44
C GLY A 193 17.36 10.14 -4.03
N VAL A 194 18.03 9.34 -3.21
CA VAL A 194 18.47 9.68 -1.86
C VAL A 194 19.86 10.28 -1.95
N PHE A 195 20.07 11.39 -1.23
CA PHE A 195 21.31 12.14 -1.21
C PHE A 195 21.80 12.30 0.23
N SER A 196 23.12 12.49 0.41
CA SER A 196 23.67 12.95 1.69
C SER A 196 23.55 14.47 1.84
N GLU A 197 23.56 15.19 0.72
CA GLU A 197 23.34 16.63 0.57
C GLU A 197 22.81 16.87 -0.86
N GLN A 198 22.03 17.91 -1.10
CA GLN A 198 21.52 18.24 -2.44
C GLN A 198 22.65 18.70 -3.40
N ALA A 199 23.34 17.74 -4.01
CA ALA A 199 24.31 17.93 -5.08
C ALA A 199 24.48 16.66 -5.91
N ASN A 200 24.79 16.80 -7.21
CA ASN A 200 24.89 15.68 -8.16
C ASN A 200 25.90 14.61 -7.73
N ASP A 201 27.01 15.00 -7.09
CA ASP A 201 28.09 14.13 -6.61
C ASP A 201 27.82 13.53 -5.21
N LYS A 202 26.67 13.84 -4.61
CA LYS A 202 26.25 13.40 -3.27
C LYS A 202 25.08 12.41 -3.30
N LEU A 203 24.81 11.82 -4.47
CA LEU A 203 23.83 10.75 -4.63
C LEU A 203 24.29 9.51 -3.85
N VAL A 204 23.44 9.04 -2.95
CA VAL A 204 23.64 7.79 -2.20
C VAL A 204 23.00 6.63 -2.96
N GLU A 205 21.76 6.82 -3.41
CA GLU A 205 21.01 5.80 -4.14
C GLU A 205 20.04 6.45 -5.13
N HIS A 206 20.01 5.95 -6.38
CA HIS A 206 19.07 6.43 -7.40
C HIS A 206 17.72 5.74 -7.24
N SER A 207 16.63 6.52 -7.15
CA SER A 207 15.26 6.02 -6.95
C SER A 207 14.64 5.34 -8.19
N ARG A 208 15.32 5.45 -9.32
CA ARG A 208 14.82 5.06 -10.66
C ARG A 208 13.63 5.89 -11.13
N TYR A 209 13.40 7.05 -10.53
CA TYR A 209 12.44 8.03 -11.03
C TYR A 209 13.12 9.16 -11.79
N LEU A 210 12.42 9.65 -12.82
CA LEU A 210 12.77 10.84 -13.57
C LEU A 210 11.63 11.85 -13.41
N CYS A 211 11.95 13.07 -12.97
CA CYS A 211 10.99 14.17 -12.90
C CYS A 211 11.15 15.04 -14.15
N LEU A 212 10.08 15.15 -14.92
CA LEU A 212 9.96 16.00 -16.10
C LEU A 212 9.08 17.18 -15.72
N ASP A 213 9.61 18.37 -15.95
CA ASP A 213 8.98 19.62 -15.55
C ASP A 213 8.57 20.40 -16.79
N PHE A 214 7.27 20.62 -16.97
CA PHE A 214 6.74 21.40 -18.09
C PHE A 214 6.23 22.74 -17.57
N ASP A 215 6.96 23.81 -17.85
CA ASP A 215 6.56 25.17 -17.49
C ASP A 215 5.72 25.83 -18.61
N HIS A 216 4.83 26.74 -18.23
CA HIS A 216 4.02 27.57 -19.14
C HIS A 216 3.19 26.75 -20.15
N VAL A 217 2.54 25.69 -19.66
CA VAL A 217 1.66 24.83 -20.45
C VAL A 217 0.36 25.55 -20.75
N GLN A 218 -0.01 25.65 -22.04
CA GLN A 218 -1.24 26.35 -22.47
C GLN A 218 -2.52 25.61 -22.08
N ASP A 219 -2.55 24.28 -22.26
CA ASP A 219 -3.68 23.42 -21.91
C ASP A 219 -3.20 22.26 -21.01
N LEU A 220 -3.25 22.50 -19.71
CA LEU A 220 -2.80 21.54 -18.69
C LEU A 220 -3.63 20.25 -18.70
N GLU A 221 -4.94 20.34 -18.95
CA GLU A 221 -5.81 19.17 -18.91
C GLU A 221 -5.61 18.28 -20.14
N ALA A 222 -5.44 18.88 -21.32
CA ALA A 222 -5.08 18.13 -22.52
C ALA A 222 -3.71 17.45 -22.36
N LEU A 223 -2.71 18.16 -21.80
CA LEU A 223 -1.40 17.58 -21.55
C LEU A 223 -1.47 16.44 -20.53
N LYS A 224 -2.19 16.63 -19.42
CA LYS A 224 -2.40 15.61 -18.38
C LYS A 224 -2.94 14.32 -18.98
N ARG A 225 -3.99 14.39 -19.81
CA ARG A 225 -4.57 13.22 -20.50
C ARG A 225 -3.55 12.58 -21.44
N THR A 226 -2.88 13.40 -22.26
CA THR A 226 -1.87 12.93 -23.23
C THR A 226 -0.75 12.13 -22.56
N LEU A 227 -0.27 12.59 -21.40
CA LEU A 227 0.82 11.93 -20.67
C LEU A 227 0.37 10.73 -19.84
N LEU A 228 -0.89 10.73 -19.36
CA LEU A 228 -1.47 9.55 -18.69
C LEU A 228 -1.71 8.39 -19.67
N ASP A 229 -2.02 8.71 -20.93
CA ASP A 229 -2.23 7.73 -22.01
C ASP A 229 -0.95 7.47 -22.83
N ASP A 230 0.24 7.87 -22.35
CA ASP A 230 1.51 7.67 -23.06
C ASP A 230 1.82 6.16 -23.22
N PRO A 231 2.13 5.68 -24.45
CA PRO A 231 2.30 4.24 -24.69
C PRO A 231 3.65 3.67 -24.23
N TYR A 232 4.62 4.52 -23.87
CA TYR A 232 5.99 4.11 -23.50
C TYR A 232 6.33 4.38 -22.04
N PHE A 233 5.70 5.37 -21.42
CA PHE A 233 5.98 5.78 -20.06
C PHE A 233 4.74 5.70 -19.18
N GLU A 234 4.79 4.78 -18.22
CA GLU A 234 3.81 4.74 -17.14
C GLU A 234 3.99 5.95 -16.23
N THR A 235 2.90 6.68 -15.98
CA THR A 235 2.90 7.79 -15.04
C THR A 235 2.93 7.24 -13.62
N GLU A 236 3.91 7.65 -12.83
CA GLU A 236 4.03 7.23 -11.42
C GLU A 236 3.38 8.25 -10.47
N LEU A 237 3.66 9.53 -10.69
CA LEU A 237 3.08 10.67 -9.97
C LEU A 237 2.98 11.86 -10.92
N MET A 238 1.88 12.61 -10.85
CA MET A 238 1.70 13.82 -11.65
C MET A 238 0.91 14.87 -10.88
N PHE A 239 1.39 16.11 -10.89
CA PHE A 239 0.72 17.23 -10.22
C PHE A 239 1.06 18.56 -10.89
N ARG A 240 0.16 19.53 -10.76
CA ARG A 240 0.37 20.90 -11.27
C ARG A 240 1.50 21.59 -10.49
N SER A 241 2.26 22.43 -11.18
CA SER A 241 3.35 23.19 -10.59
C SER A 241 2.82 24.20 -9.54
N PRO A 242 3.66 24.69 -8.61
CA PRO A 242 3.22 25.66 -7.61
C PRO A 242 2.56 26.92 -8.19
N SER A 243 2.99 27.36 -9.37
CA SER A 243 2.47 28.55 -10.05
C SER A 243 1.19 28.32 -10.86
N ASP A 244 0.66 27.08 -10.87
CA ASP A 244 -0.56 26.66 -11.58
C ASP A 244 -0.52 26.79 -13.11
N ASP A 245 0.65 27.02 -13.69
CA ASP A 245 0.86 27.16 -15.15
C ASP A 245 1.79 26.08 -15.72
N GLY A 246 2.08 25.03 -14.95
CA GLY A 246 2.96 23.95 -15.36
C GLY A 246 2.56 22.60 -14.79
N LEU A 247 3.23 21.55 -15.26
CA LEU A 247 2.95 20.16 -14.89
C LEU A 247 4.25 19.45 -14.52
N LYS A 248 4.27 18.79 -13.36
CA LYS A 248 5.34 17.88 -12.96
C LYS A 248 4.90 16.46 -13.30
N TRP A 249 5.72 15.74 -14.06
CA TRP A 249 5.46 14.37 -14.50
C TRP A 249 6.60 13.46 -14.07
N ILE A 250 6.30 12.49 -13.20
CA ILE A 250 7.28 11.55 -12.67
C ILE A 250 7.06 10.18 -13.34
N VAL A 251 8.12 9.63 -13.92
CA VAL A 251 8.12 8.34 -14.62
C VAL A 251 9.26 7.45 -14.12
N LYS A 252 9.14 6.13 -14.30
CA LYS A 252 10.25 5.18 -14.04
C LYS A 252 11.27 5.19 -15.18
N ILE A 253 12.54 5.07 -14.81
CA ILE A 253 13.67 4.89 -15.74
C ILE A 253 14.60 3.77 -15.27
N ASN A 254 15.37 3.17 -16.18
CA ASN A 254 16.29 2.09 -15.85
C ASN A 254 17.75 2.53 -15.97
N THR A 255 18.31 3.12 -14.90
CA THR A 255 19.68 3.63 -14.90
C THR A 255 20.78 2.56 -15.09
N ALA A 256 20.43 1.27 -15.12
CA ALA A 256 21.36 0.22 -15.52
C ALA A 256 21.57 0.16 -17.05
N LEU A 257 20.62 0.67 -17.85
CA LEU A 257 20.72 0.73 -19.32
C LEU A 257 21.51 1.96 -19.79
N MET A 258 21.29 3.12 -19.18
CA MET A 258 22.04 4.34 -19.47
C MET A 258 21.99 5.34 -18.30
N PRO A 259 22.91 6.31 -18.23
CA PRO A 259 22.93 7.32 -17.18
C PRO A 259 21.65 8.17 -17.15
N HIS A 260 21.32 8.70 -15.97
CA HIS A 260 20.16 9.57 -15.74
C HIS A 260 20.06 10.72 -16.76
N SER A 261 21.16 11.44 -16.99
CA SER A 261 21.19 12.59 -17.91
C SER A 261 20.96 12.19 -19.37
N GLU A 262 21.37 10.99 -19.77
CA GLU A 262 21.09 10.45 -21.09
C GLU A 262 19.64 10.00 -21.23
N TYR A 263 19.08 9.38 -20.18
CA TYR A 263 17.64 9.10 -20.10
C TYR A 263 16.83 10.38 -20.26
N PHE A 264 17.13 11.42 -19.47
CA PHE A 264 16.45 12.71 -19.56
C PHE A 264 16.48 13.26 -20.99
N ARG A 265 17.65 13.24 -21.64
CA ARG A 265 17.81 13.69 -23.03
C ARG A 265 16.95 12.86 -23.99
N SER A 266 16.94 11.54 -23.86
CA SER A 266 16.17 10.64 -24.71
C SER A 266 14.66 10.84 -24.55
N VAL A 267 14.18 10.94 -23.31
CA VAL A 267 12.75 11.19 -23.00
C VAL A 267 12.36 12.59 -23.47
N SER A 268 13.17 13.63 -23.21
CA SER A 268 12.94 14.98 -23.70
C SER A 268 12.83 15.05 -25.22
N ASN A 269 13.70 14.35 -25.96
CA ASN A 269 13.64 14.30 -27.42
C ASN A 269 12.37 13.59 -27.93
N TYR A 270 11.95 12.53 -27.24
CA TYR A 270 10.69 11.85 -27.52
C TYR A 270 9.50 12.80 -27.29
N GLN A 271 9.43 13.50 -26.16
CA GLN A 271 8.35 14.45 -25.87
C GLN A 271 8.25 15.57 -26.91
N VAL A 272 9.39 16.14 -27.33
CA VAL A 272 9.42 17.18 -28.36
C VAL A 272 8.93 16.63 -29.70
N LYS A 273 9.37 15.43 -30.09
CA LYS A 273 9.02 14.85 -31.39
C LYS A 273 7.57 14.36 -31.45
N THR A 274 7.05 13.81 -30.35
CA THR A 274 5.71 13.18 -30.30
C THR A 274 4.63 14.20 -29.97
N TYR A 275 4.89 15.12 -29.03
CA TYR A 275 3.88 16.01 -28.48
C TYR A 275 4.19 17.50 -28.69
N GLY A 276 5.37 17.85 -29.20
CA GLY A 276 5.77 19.25 -29.40
C GLY A 276 6.05 20.02 -28.10
N ILE A 277 6.23 19.31 -26.98
CA ILE A 277 6.51 19.88 -25.66
C ILE A 277 7.94 19.57 -25.23
N GLU A 278 8.62 20.55 -24.64
CA GLU A 278 9.98 20.40 -24.13
C GLU A 278 9.98 20.57 -22.60
N PRO A 279 10.47 19.58 -21.83
CA PRO A 279 10.64 19.74 -20.38
C PRO A 279 11.81 20.66 -20.05
N ASP A 280 11.82 21.25 -18.85
CA ASP A 280 12.91 22.07 -18.36
C ASP A 280 14.23 21.29 -18.29
N LYS A 281 15.27 21.85 -18.91
CA LYS A 281 16.58 21.22 -19.12
C LYS A 281 17.34 20.90 -17.84
N SER A 282 16.96 21.50 -16.71
CA SER A 282 17.59 21.22 -15.42
C SER A 282 17.18 19.87 -14.85
N GLY A 283 16.13 19.24 -15.37
CA GLY A 283 15.76 17.86 -15.02
C GLY A 283 16.82 16.80 -15.39
N LYS A 284 17.84 17.16 -16.18
CA LYS A 284 19.01 16.29 -16.45
C LYS A 284 19.93 16.09 -15.24
N ASP A 285 19.85 16.98 -14.25
CA ASP A 285 20.65 16.93 -13.04
C ASP A 285 19.97 16.03 -12.00
N VAL A 286 20.66 14.99 -11.55
CA VAL A 286 20.07 14.00 -10.63
C VAL A 286 19.64 14.62 -9.30
N SER A 287 20.29 15.69 -8.85
CA SER A 287 19.93 16.40 -7.60
C SER A 287 18.89 17.51 -7.80
N ARG A 288 18.13 17.48 -8.91
CA ARG A 288 17.18 18.54 -9.24
C ARG A 288 16.07 18.66 -8.20
N ALA A 289 15.92 19.86 -7.64
CA ALA A 289 14.81 20.17 -6.75
C ALA A 289 13.48 20.26 -7.52
N CYS A 290 12.46 19.60 -6.97
CA CYS A 290 11.06 19.77 -7.35
C CYS A 290 10.26 20.24 -6.13
N PHE A 291 9.73 21.46 -6.19
CA PHE A 291 8.85 21.99 -5.14
C PHE A 291 7.55 21.20 -5.05
N LEU A 292 7.04 21.07 -3.82
CA LEU A 292 5.81 20.33 -3.51
C LEU A 292 4.69 21.33 -3.13
N PRO A 293 3.74 21.62 -4.04
CA PRO A 293 2.61 22.50 -3.75
C PRO A 293 1.43 21.73 -3.15
N PHE A 294 0.36 22.46 -2.85
CA PHE A 294 -0.96 21.88 -2.60
C PHE A 294 -1.69 21.71 -3.93
N GLU A 295 -1.98 20.45 -4.29
CA GLU A 295 -2.69 20.08 -5.51
C GLU A 295 -3.59 18.86 -5.21
N PRO A 296 -4.87 19.08 -4.87
CA PRO A 296 -5.79 18.00 -4.49
C PRO A 296 -6.10 17.04 -5.63
N GLU A 297 -5.90 17.44 -6.89
CA GLU A 297 -6.13 16.60 -8.08
C GLU A 297 -4.87 15.90 -8.59
N ALA A 298 -3.82 15.83 -7.76
CA ALA A 298 -2.60 15.09 -8.09
C ALA A 298 -2.91 13.61 -8.33
N TYR A 299 -2.37 13.08 -9.43
CA TYR A 299 -2.48 11.68 -9.79
C TYR A 299 -1.35 10.88 -9.15
N LEU A 300 -1.68 9.72 -8.59
CA LEU A 300 -0.73 8.70 -8.17
C LEU A 300 -1.10 7.41 -8.89
N ASN A 301 -0.09 6.69 -9.40
CA ASN A 301 -0.32 5.40 -10.02
C ASN A 301 -1.05 4.45 -9.04
N PRO A 302 -2.17 3.82 -9.44
CA PRO A 302 -2.92 2.90 -8.59
C PRO A 302 -2.09 1.74 -8.02
N GLU A 303 -1.04 1.30 -8.72
CA GLU A 303 -0.15 0.22 -8.28
C GLU A 303 0.78 0.62 -7.11
N ILE A 304 0.82 1.92 -6.76
CA ILE A 304 1.59 2.44 -5.60
C ILE A 304 0.70 2.52 -4.33
N ARG A 305 -0.62 2.36 -4.46
CA ARG A 305 -1.59 2.49 -3.34
C ARG A 305 -1.74 1.23 -2.52
#